data_AF-A0A7C9MR25-F1
#
_entry.id   AF-A0A7C9MR25-F1
#
_cell.length_a   1.000
_cell.length_b   1.000
_cell.length_c   1.000
_cell.angle_alpha   90.00
_cell.angle_beta   90.00
_cell.angle_gamma   90.00
#
_symmetry.space_group_name_H-M   'P 1'
#
loop_
_entity.id
_entity.type
_entity.pdbx_description
1 polymer ?
#
loop_
_entity_poly.entity_id
_entity_poly.type
_entity_poly.pdbx_seq_one_letter_code
_entity_poly.pdbx_strand_id
1 'polypeptide(L)'
;MRRELLAILPGHPDLPPLGDCGVVQDHGFTAIHVPPTPLWIRGKMLRQRRLEEAPARQKLLEGLMPSGTVLPFAPGNVIEIAQMPDLLNCNRDMLDGLARRLSSVVQYQVSVGWDAPRVLERFRDAPEIVPLFSDAAVSGPALSSAVTRLAQRLGREISARLEGVARELVELPCGANMIANAAVLVGTSEDAGLDAALSDIDAIWTEGFRIRQVGPGPAVSFATLQLHQVSASGVAAAFERLGVKAPGTPDGVREARQALLRKPDCDAAAIRHAARIALAAGSTASSGPIALIDTWSEGVSVTPGLEAVA
;
A
#
# COMPACT_ATOMS: atom_id res chain seq x y z
N MET A 1 -10.99 -8.03 -24.61
CA MET A 1 -9.71 -8.72 -24.31
C MET A 1 -9.36 -8.41 -22.87
N ARG A 2 -9.16 -9.44 -22.05
CA ARG A 2 -8.81 -9.29 -20.63
C ARG A 2 -7.34 -8.97 -20.45
N ARG A 3 -7.06 -8.04 -19.54
CA ARG A 3 -5.71 -7.66 -19.13
C ARG A 3 -5.66 -7.47 -17.63
N GLU A 4 -4.49 -7.70 -17.05
CA GLU A 4 -4.24 -7.43 -15.65
C GLU A 4 -3.69 -6.02 -15.48
N LEU A 5 -4.27 -5.25 -14.56
CA LEU A 5 -3.82 -3.90 -14.22
C LEU A 5 -2.47 -3.96 -13.49
N LEU A 6 -1.51 -3.18 -13.99
CA LEU A 6 -0.20 -2.99 -13.37
C LEU A 6 -0.19 -1.74 -12.51
N ALA A 7 -0.56 -0.60 -13.10
CA ALA A 7 -0.54 0.70 -12.45
C ALA A 7 -1.46 1.70 -13.15
N ILE A 8 -1.76 2.81 -12.48
CA ILE A 8 -2.31 4.03 -13.08
C ILE A 8 -1.35 5.19 -12.81
N LEU A 9 -1.14 6.04 -13.81
CA LEU A 9 -0.41 7.31 -13.69
C LEU A 9 -1.35 8.48 -13.98
N PRO A 10 -1.23 9.62 -13.27
CA PRO A 10 -1.93 10.84 -13.63
C PRO A 10 -1.36 11.42 -14.93
N GLY A 11 -2.23 12.01 -15.74
CA GLY A 11 -1.93 12.60 -17.04
C GLY A 11 -1.70 11.58 -18.15
N HIS A 12 -1.04 12.05 -19.20
CA HIS A 12 -0.63 11.28 -20.38
C HIS A 12 0.87 11.43 -20.59
N PRO A 13 1.69 10.93 -19.65
CA PRO A 13 3.13 11.12 -19.73
C PRO A 13 3.71 10.33 -20.89
N ASP A 14 4.86 10.78 -21.37
CA ASP A 14 5.69 9.99 -22.27
C ASP A 14 6.22 8.79 -21.48
N LEU A 15 5.84 7.60 -21.92
CA LEU A 15 6.23 6.35 -21.28
C LEU A 15 7.46 5.76 -21.96
N PRO A 16 8.41 5.18 -21.19
CA PRO A 16 9.49 4.40 -21.79
C PRO A 16 8.95 3.15 -22.49
N PRO A 17 9.75 2.44 -23.31
CA PRO A 17 9.33 1.17 -23.89
C PRO A 17 8.96 0.15 -22.81
N LEU A 18 7.69 -0.26 -22.75
CA LEU A 18 7.15 -1.14 -21.70
C LEU A 18 7.08 -2.63 -22.10
N GLY A 19 7.73 -3.03 -23.19
CA GLY A 19 7.69 -4.42 -23.68
C GLY A 19 6.26 -4.88 -23.99
N ASP A 20 5.82 -5.97 -23.35
CA ASP A 20 4.48 -6.56 -23.55
C ASP A 20 3.34 -5.83 -22.81
N CYS A 21 3.65 -4.72 -22.14
CA CYS A 21 2.60 -3.91 -21.51
C CYS A 21 1.80 -3.15 -22.57
N GLY A 22 0.49 -3.04 -22.35
CA GLY A 22 -0.35 -2.12 -23.09
C GLY A 22 -0.77 -0.94 -22.23
N VAL A 23 -1.27 0.09 -22.90
CA VAL A 23 -1.58 1.39 -22.32
C VAL A 23 -2.98 1.80 -22.77
N VAL A 24 -3.78 2.30 -21.84
CA VAL A 24 -5.04 2.99 -22.14
C VAL A 24 -4.99 4.37 -21.49
N GLN A 25 -5.26 5.41 -22.27
CA GLN A 25 -5.27 6.80 -21.84
C GLN A 25 -6.68 7.34 -21.88
N ASP A 26 -7.20 7.78 -20.74
CA ASP A 26 -8.52 8.40 -20.67
C ASP A 26 -8.69 9.25 -19.41
N HIS A 27 -9.59 10.23 -19.45
CA HIS A 27 -9.99 11.07 -18.32
C HIS A 27 -8.83 11.67 -17.51
N GLY A 28 -7.71 11.98 -18.17
CA GLY A 28 -6.51 12.53 -17.54
C GLY A 28 -5.69 11.50 -16.77
N PHE A 29 -5.83 10.21 -17.09
CA PHE A 29 -5.04 9.12 -16.52
C PHE A 29 -4.51 8.19 -17.60
N THR A 30 -3.44 7.48 -17.25
CA THR A 30 -2.82 6.45 -18.07
C THR A 30 -2.80 5.13 -17.29
N ALA A 31 -3.61 4.17 -17.73
CA ALA A 31 -3.64 2.82 -17.17
C ALA A 31 -2.64 1.92 -17.90
N ILE A 32 -1.74 1.32 -17.14
CA ILE A 32 -0.77 0.33 -17.63
C ILE A 32 -1.28 -1.06 -17.31
N HIS A 33 -1.25 -1.96 -18.29
CA HIS A 33 -1.74 -3.31 -18.14
C HIS A 33 -0.84 -4.36 -18.78
N VAL A 34 -0.83 -5.56 -18.23
CA VAL A 34 -0.01 -6.70 -18.67
C VAL A 34 -0.90 -7.88 -19.08
N PRO A 35 -0.38 -8.88 -19.81
CA PRO A 35 -1.07 -10.15 -19.99
C PRO A 35 -1.45 -10.76 -18.62
N PRO A 36 -2.68 -11.26 -18.43
CA PRO A 36 -3.09 -11.81 -17.15
C PRO A 36 -2.41 -13.15 -16.87
N THR A 37 -2.20 -13.46 -15.59
CA THR A 37 -1.81 -14.81 -15.18
C THR A 37 -2.87 -15.84 -15.61
N PRO A 38 -2.50 -16.96 -16.26
CA PRO A 38 -3.47 -17.97 -16.71
C PRO A 38 -4.33 -18.56 -15.58
N LEU A 39 -5.64 -18.67 -15.82
CA LEU A 39 -6.65 -19.09 -14.82
C LEU A 39 -6.52 -20.54 -14.32
N TRP A 40 -5.73 -21.38 -15.01
CA TRP A 40 -5.46 -22.76 -14.61
C TRP A 40 -4.43 -22.85 -13.47
N ILE A 41 -3.65 -21.79 -13.24
CA ILE A 41 -2.68 -21.72 -12.15
C ILE A 41 -3.43 -21.33 -10.87
N ARG A 42 -3.47 -22.23 -9.88
CA ARG A 42 -4.22 -22.04 -8.63
C ARG A 42 -3.41 -22.43 -7.40
N GLY A 43 -3.87 -21.98 -6.23
CA GLY A 43 -3.33 -22.38 -4.93
C GLY A 43 -1.83 -22.12 -4.80
N LYS A 44 -1.07 -23.15 -4.40
CA LYS A 44 0.38 -23.06 -4.18
C LYS A 44 1.16 -22.63 -5.44
N MET A 45 0.77 -23.11 -6.62
CA MET A 45 1.44 -22.74 -7.87
C MET A 45 1.26 -21.25 -8.19
N LEU A 46 0.08 -20.70 -7.92
CA LEU A 46 -0.18 -19.27 -8.11
C LEU A 46 0.68 -18.42 -7.16
N ARG A 47 0.78 -18.84 -5.89
CA ARG A 47 1.63 -18.17 -4.90
C ARG A 47 3.10 -18.18 -5.33
N GLN A 48 3.61 -19.34 -5.74
CA GLN A 48 4.99 -19.49 -6.20
C GLN A 48 5.27 -18.60 -7.43
N ARG A 49 4.39 -18.64 -8.43
CA ARG A 49 4.51 -17.80 -9.62
C ARG A 49 4.50 -16.31 -9.29
N ARG A 50 3.63 -15.86 -8.38
CA ARG A 50 3.60 -14.46 -7.93
C ARG A 50 4.90 -14.05 -7.26
N LEU A 51 5.53 -14.94 -6.49
CA LEU A 51 6.84 -14.66 -5.88
C LEU A 51 7.94 -14.56 -6.94
N GLU A 52 7.88 -15.40 -7.98
CA GLU A 52 8.82 -15.37 -9.11
C GLU A 52 8.64 -14.13 -10.00
N GLU A 53 7.40 -13.67 -10.19
CA GLU A 53 7.06 -12.49 -11.00
C GLU A 53 7.22 -11.16 -10.25
N ALA A 54 7.25 -11.18 -8.92
CA ALA A 54 7.31 -9.96 -8.10
C ALA A 54 8.52 -9.05 -8.43
N PRO A 55 9.75 -9.54 -8.61
CA PRO A 55 10.89 -8.68 -8.97
C PRO A 55 10.72 -8.02 -10.34
N ALA A 56 10.17 -8.74 -11.32
CA ALA A 56 9.93 -8.20 -12.65
C ALA A 56 8.84 -7.13 -12.62
N ARG A 57 7.75 -7.38 -11.86
CA ARG A 57 6.68 -6.39 -11.64
C ARG A 57 7.22 -5.14 -10.96
N GLN A 58 8.02 -5.31 -9.90
CA GLN A 58 8.63 -4.20 -9.17
C GLN A 58 9.51 -3.35 -10.09
N LYS A 59 10.36 -3.98 -10.89
CA LYS A 59 11.21 -3.28 -11.89
C LYS A 59 10.39 -2.51 -12.92
N LEU A 60 9.25 -3.05 -13.36
CA LEU A 60 8.35 -2.33 -14.27
C LEU A 60 7.75 -1.09 -13.59
N LEU A 61 7.32 -1.20 -12.33
CA LEU A 61 6.77 -0.06 -11.60
C LEU A 61 7.82 1.02 -11.34
N GLU A 62 9.04 0.63 -10.97
CA GLU A 62 10.19 1.55 -10.82
C GLU A 62 10.50 2.26 -12.14
N GLY A 63 10.45 1.54 -13.27
CA GLY A 63 10.62 2.11 -14.60
C GLY A 63 9.56 3.14 -15.00
N LEU A 64 8.40 3.15 -14.34
CA LEU A 64 7.32 4.13 -14.57
C LEU A 64 7.49 5.41 -13.74
N MET A 65 8.29 5.38 -12.66
CA MET A 65 8.46 6.53 -11.76
C MET A 65 9.01 7.80 -12.44
N PRO A 66 9.93 7.74 -13.42
CA PRO A 66 10.37 8.92 -14.15
C PRO A 66 9.24 9.65 -14.90
N SER A 67 8.15 8.94 -15.22
CA SER A 67 6.97 9.48 -15.91
C SER A 67 5.94 10.12 -14.94
N GLY A 68 6.15 10.04 -13.62
CA GLY A 68 5.29 10.67 -12.62
C GLY A 68 4.85 9.73 -11.48
N THR A 69 3.83 10.15 -10.73
CA THR A 69 3.28 9.38 -9.60
C THR A 69 2.70 8.06 -10.09
N VAL A 70 3.23 6.94 -9.59
CA VAL A 70 2.75 5.59 -9.93
C VAL A 70 1.77 5.13 -8.86
N LEU A 71 0.55 4.79 -9.26
CA LEU A 71 -0.47 4.16 -8.41
C LEU A 71 -0.50 2.65 -8.70
N PRO A 72 0.20 1.82 -7.92
CA PRO A 72 0.39 0.41 -8.24
C PRO A 72 -0.89 -0.40 -7.95
N PHE A 73 -1.20 -1.40 -8.78
CA PHE A 73 -2.24 -2.39 -8.47
C PHE A 73 -1.66 -3.62 -7.77
N ALA A 74 -2.47 -4.26 -6.93
CA ALA A 74 -2.17 -5.60 -6.45
C ALA A 74 -2.17 -6.60 -7.62
N PRO A 75 -1.42 -7.71 -7.55
CA PRO A 75 -1.50 -8.76 -8.56
C PRO A 75 -2.89 -9.41 -8.64
N GLY A 76 -3.34 -9.70 -9.86
CA GLY A 76 -4.59 -10.41 -10.16
C GLY A 76 -5.81 -9.52 -10.46
N ASN A 77 -5.62 -8.20 -10.56
CA ASN A 77 -6.69 -7.28 -10.93
C ASN A 77 -6.96 -7.30 -12.44
N VAL A 78 -7.84 -8.20 -12.89
CA VAL A 78 -8.13 -8.42 -14.31
C VAL A 78 -9.42 -7.71 -14.73
N ILE A 79 -9.35 -6.98 -15.85
CA ILE A 79 -10.49 -6.27 -16.45
C ILE A 79 -10.49 -6.42 -17.98
N GLU A 80 -11.65 -6.26 -18.62
CA GLU A 80 -11.69 -6.10 -20.08
C GLU A 80 -11.19 -4.69 -20.45
N ILE A 81 -10.33 -4.59 -21.47
CA ILE A 81 -9.80 -3.28 -21.94
C ILE A 81 -10.92 -2.28 -22.25
N ALA A 82 -12.04 -2.75 -22.81
CA ALA A 82 -13.17 -1.89 -23.14
C ALA A 82 -13.84 -1.23 -21.92
N GLN A 83 -13.63 -1.75 -20.72
CA GLN A 83 -14.16 -1.19 -19.47
C GLN A 83 -13.19 -0.18 -18.81
N MET A 84 -11.98 0.00 -19.36
CA MET A 84 -10.97 0.87 -18.77
C MET A 84 -11.38 2.35 -18.74
N PRO A 85 -11.98 2.92 -19.79
CA PRO A 85 -12.57 4.27 -19.75
C PRO A 85 -13.52 4.48 -18.57
N ASP A 86 -14.51 3.59 -18.43
CA ASP A 86 -15.50 3.63 -17.35
C ASP A 86 -14.82 3.49 -15.97
N LEU A 87 -13.83 2.60 -15.84
CA LEU A 87 -13.04 2.42 -14.62
C LEU A 87 -12.33 3.72 -14.23
N LEU A 88 -11.64 4.38 -15.17
CA LEU A 88 -10.91 5.62 -14.91
C LEU A 88 -11.87 6.76 -14.56
N ASN A 89 -12.99 6.89 -15.28
CA ASN A 89 -13.99 7.91 -15.01
C ASN A 89 -14.63 7.75 -13.62
N CYS A 90 -15.10 6.54 -13.29
CA CYS A 90 -15.81 6.27 -12.03
C CYS A 90 -14.95 6.45 -10.79
N ASN A 91 -13.63 6.35 -10.93
CA ASN A 91 -12.69 6.42 -9.82
C ASN A 91 -11.85 7.70 -9.84
N ARG A 92 -12.14 8.64 -10.75
CA ARG A 92 -11.37 9.85 -11.01
C ARG A 92 -11.03 10.63 -9.73
N ASP A 93 -12.04 11.02 -8.95
CA ASP A 93 -11.83 11.84 -7.74
C ASP A 93 -10.91 11.15 -6.72
N MET A 94 -11.04 9.84 -6.58
CA MET A 94 -10.20 9.04 -5.68
C MET A 94 -8.77 8.94 -6.22
N LEU A 95 -8.61 8.69 -7.51
CA LEU A 95 -7.29 8.62 -8.17
C LEU A 95 -6.58 9.97 -8.13
N ASP A 96 -7.28 11.08 -8.34
CA ASP A 96 -6.75 12.45 -8.21
C ASP A 96 -6.28 12.73 -6.77
N GLY A 97 -7.08 12.32 -5.78
CA GLY A 97 -6.72 12.43 -4.37
C GLY A 97 -5.45 11.67 -4.02
N LEU A 98 -5.33 10.42 -4.48
CA LEU A 98 -4.13 9.60 -4.29
C LEU A 98 -2.92 10.16 -5.03
N ALA A 99 -3.08 10.57 -6.28
CA ALA A 99 -2.01 11.13 -7.09
C ALA A 99 -1.42 12.39 -6.43
N ARG A 100 -2.27 13.24 -5.84
CA ARG A 100 -1.82 14.39 -5.05
C ARG A 100 -1.12 13.98 -3.76
N ARG A 101 -1.71 13.07 -2.97
CA ARG A 101 -1.13 12.59 -1.70
C ARG A 101 0.27 12.01 -1.92
N LEU A 102 0.42 11.24 -2.99
CA LEU A 102 1.65 10.51 -3.32
C LEU A 102 2.56 11.28 -4.29
N SER A 103 2.24 12.54 -4.58
CA SER A 103 3.11 13.38 -5.39
C SER A 103 4.40 13.69 -4.63
N SER A 104 5.53 13.59 -5.32
CA SER A 104 6.86 13.94 -4.78
C SER A 104 7.30 13.13 -3.57
N VAL A 105 6.75 11.93 -3.37
CA VAL A 105 7.21 10.97 -2.35
C VAL A 105 7.62 9.66 -2.98
N VAL A 106 8.56 8.98 -2.33
CA VAL A 106 9.05 7.66 -2.71
C VAL A 106 9.07 6.75 -1.50
N GLN A 107 8.91 5.46 -1.75
CA GLN A 107 9.03 4.44 -0.71
C GLN A 107 10.45 3.88 -0.70
N TYR A 108 10.98 3.70 0.50
CA TYR A 108 12.08 2.77 0.76
C TYR A 108 11.59 1.66 1.68
N GLN A 109 12.18 0.47 1.55
CA GLN A 109 12.09 -0.58 2.55
C GLN A 109 13.41 -0.66 3.30
N VAL A 110 13.35 -0.53 4.63
CA VAL A 110 14.49 -0.63 5.53
C VAL A 110 14.32 -1.87 6.38
N SER A 111 15.32 -2.75 6.36
CA SER A 111 15.38 -3.89 7.25
C SER A 111 16.69 -3.89 8.02
N VAL A 112 16.62 -4.15 9.33
CA VAL A 112 17.79 -4.22 10.21
C VAL A 112 17.85 -5.61 10.80
N GLY A 113 18.83 -6.37 10.32
CA GLY A 113 19.26 -7.63 10.94
C GLY A 113 20.31 -7.39 12.01
N TRP A 114 20.55 -8.40 12.84
CA TRP A 114 21.66 -8.38 13.81
C TRP A 114 22.46 -9.70 13.81
N ASP A 115 23.66 -9.66 14.35
CA ASP A 115 24.50 -10.85 14.61
C ASP A 115 24.11 -11.48 15.97
N ALA A 116 23.07 -12.32 15.97
CA ALA A 116 22.51 -12.94 17.17
C ALA A 116 23.57 -13.60 18.09
N PRO A 117 24.56 -14.37 17.57
CA PRO A 117 25.67 -14.88 18.37
C PRO A 117 26.43 -13.85 19.23
N ARG A 118 26.59 -12.62 18.74
CA ARG A 118 27.39 -11.58 19.41
C ARG A 118 26.55 -10.63 20.28
N VAL A 119 25.23 -10.77 20.27
CA VAL A 119 24.31 -9.88 21.00
C VAL A 119 24.60 -9.86 22.50
N LEU A 120 24.86 -11.01 23.12
CA LEU A 120 25.08 -11.09 24.57
C LEU A 120 26.37 -10.41 25.02
N GLU A 121 27.42 -10.49 24.20
CA GLU A 121 28.69 -9.82 24.47
C GLU A 121 28.54 -8.31 24.28
N ARG A 122 27.94 -7.88 23.15
CA ARG A 122 27.78 -6.46 22.82
C ARG A 122 26.90 -5.72 23.82
N PHE A 123 25.79 -6.34 24.21
CA PHE A 123 24.76 -5.74 25.06
C PHE A 123 24.78 -6.32 26.47
N ARG A 124 25.97 -6.70 26.96
CA ARG A 124 26.14 -7.29 28.31
C ARG A 124 25.55 -6.43 29.42
N ASP A 125 25.68 -5.12 29.29
CA ASP A 125 25.22 -4.13 30.26
C ASP A 125 23.77 -3.67 30.01
N ALA A 126 23.09 -4.21 29.00
CA ALA A 126 21.70 -3.89 28.75
C ALA A 126 20.80 -4.47 29.86
N PRO A 127 19.77 -3.74 30.31
CA PRO A 127 18.94 -4.15 31.44
C PRO A 127 18.22 -5.49 31.21
N GLU A 128 17.96 -5.85 29.96
CA GLU A 128 17.37 -7.15 29.61
C GLU A 128 18.34 -8.33 29.79
N ILE A 129 19.63 -8.06 29.65
CA ILE A 129 20.71 -9.04 29.56
C ILE A 129 21.48 -9.17 30.88
N VAL A 130 21.69 -8.07 31.61
CA VAL A 130 22.39 -8.04 32.92
C VAL A 130 21.92 -9.16 33.87
N PRO A 131 20.61 -9.43 34.04
CA PRO A 131 20.14 -10.48 34.95
C PRO A 131 20.61 -11.89 34.57
N LEU A 132 20.98 -12.13 33.31
CA LEU A 132 21.49 -13.43 32.84
C LEU A 132 22.91 -13.70 33.35
N PHE A 133 23.65 -12.67 33.77
CA PHE A 133 25.03 -12.80 34.23
C PHE A 133 25.18 -12.77 35.75
N SER A 134 24.09 -12.52 36.49
CA SER A 134 24.08 -12.49 37.95
C SER A 134 23.72 -13.82 38.62
N ASP A 135 23.12 -14.76 37.89
CA ASP A 135 22.64 -16.05 38.43
C ASP A 135 23.47 -17.26 37.98
N ALA A 136 23.45 -18.31 38.81
CA ALA A 136 23.97 -19.62 38.44
C ALA A 136 22.97 -20.35 37.50
N ALA A 137 23.49 -20.86 36.38
CA ALA A 137 22.79 -21.59 35.32
C ALA A 137 21.58 -20.86 34.68
N VAL A 138 21.85 -20.12 33.60
CA VAL A 138 20.81 -19.52 32.75
C VAL A 138 20.06 -20.60 31.96
N SER A 139 18.73 -20.64 32.11
CA SER A 139 17.89 -21.51 31.29
C SER A 139 17.74 -20.97 29.86
N GLY A 140 17.63 -21.86 28.88
CA GLY A 140 17.39 -21.49 27.47
C GLY A 140 16.16 -20.58 27.26
N PRO A 141 15.01 -20.83 27.92
CA PRO A 141 13.85 -19.93 27.84
C PRO A 141 14.11 -18.53 28.40
N ALA A 142 14.85 -18.40 29.51
CA ALA A 142 15.19 -17.09 30.08
C ALA A 142 16.07 -16.28 29.12
N LEU A 143 17.07 -16.93 28.52
CA LEU A 143 17.92 -16.34 27.49
C LEU A 143 17.10 -15.85 26.28
N SER A 144 16.26 -16.71 25.73
CA SER A 144 15.41 -16.37 24.57
C SER A 144 14.47 -15.19 24.87
N SER A 145 13.87 -15.18 26.05
CA SER A 145 12.99 -14.10 26.50
C SER A 145 13.74 -12.76 26.64
N ALA A 146 14.94 -12.77 27.22
CA ALA A 146 15.78 -11.60 27.36
C ALA A 146 16.23 -11.03 26.01
N VAL A 147 16.70 -11.88 25.10
CA VAL A 147 17.08 -11.49 23.73
C VAL A 147 15.88 -10.93 22.98
N THR A 148 14.69 -11.52 23.14
CA THR A 148 13.45 -11.02 22.52
C THR A 148 13.08 -9.62 23.02
N ARG A 149 13.17 -9.37 24.34
CA ARG A 149 12.91 -8.03 24.90
C ARG A 149 13.93 -6.99 24.42
N LEU A 150 15.20 -7.37 24.35
CA LEU A 150 16.26 -6.52 23.79
C LEU A 150 15.97 -6.18 22.33
N ALA A 151 15.61 -7.17 21.51
CA ALA A 151 15.22 -6.97 20.12
C ALA A 151 14.03 -6.01 19.99
N GLN A 152 13.00 -6.16 20.83
CA GLN A 152 11.84 -5.26 20.84
C GLN A 152 12.20 -3.82 21.25
N ARG A 153 13.11 -3.64 22.22
CA ARG A 153 13.56 -2.30 22.60
C ARG A 153 14.36 -1.64 21.48
N LEU A 154 15.35 -2.34 20.92
CA LEU A 154 16.15 -1.84 19.80
C LEU A 154 15.29 -1.61 18.55
N GLY A 155 14.33 -2.49 18.28
CA GLY A 155 13.36 -2.35 17.19
C GLY A 155 12.56 -1.06 17.31
N ARG A 156 11.97 -0.78 18.49
CA ARG A 156 11.27 0.50 18.74
C ARG A 156 12.18 1.70 18.60
N GLU A 157 13.42 1.59 19.07
CA GLU A 157 14.43 2.64 18.98
C GLU A 157 14.81 2.95 17.51
N ILE A 158 14.87 1.92 16.66
CA ILE A 158 15.08 2.03 15.21
C ILE A 158 13.84 2.63 14.54
N SER A 159 12.64 2.11 14.83
CA SER A 159 11.38 2.63 14.29
C SER A 159 11.22 4.12 14.59
N ALA A 160 11.53 4.57 15.82
CA ALA A 160 11.44 5.98 16.19
C ALA A 160 12.40 6.89 15.39
N ARG A 161 13.60 6.41 15.04
CA ARG A 161 14.54 7.17 14.19
C ARG A 161 14.03 7.28 12.76
N LEU A 162 13.49 6.18 12.22
CA LEU A 162 12.90 6.17 10.88
C LEU A 162 11.63 7.03 10.81
N GLU A 163 10.79 7.00 11.84
CA GLU A 163 9.58 7.82 11.94
C GLU A 163 9.91 9.31 11.99
N GLY A 164 11.04 9.71 12.59
CA GLY A 164 11.50 11.10 12.63
C GLY A 164 11.83 11.71 11.26
N VAL A 165 12.02 10.88 10.23
CA VAL A 165 12.33 11.33 8.85
C VAL A 165 11.26 10.92 7.83
N ALA A 166 10.36 10.00 8.19
CA ALA A 166 9.31 9.52 7.31
C ALA A 166 8.06 10.41 7.39
N ARG A 167 7.36 10.57 6.26
CA ARG A 167 6.01 11.12 6.23
C ARG A 167 4.98 10.12 6.73
N GLU A 168 5.17 8.86 6.33
CA GLU A 168 4.40 7.71 6.80
C GLU A 168 5.36 6.53 6.98
N LEU A 169 5.15 5.73 8.03
CA LEU A 169 5.92 4.52 8.32
C LEU A 169 4.97 3.35 8.53
N VAL A 170 5.28 2.21 7.91
CA VAL A 170 4.56 0.96 8.13
C VAL A 170 5.55 -0.10 8.60
N GLU A 171 5.34 -0.62 9.80
CA GLU A 171 6.11 -1.77 10.31
C GLU A 171 5.67 -3.05 9.57
N LEU A 172 6.67 -3.75 9.03
CA LEU A 172 6.49 -5.00 8.29
C LEU A 172 6.89 -6.19 9.18
N PRO A 173 6.40 -7.40 8.87
CA PRO A 173 6.78 -8.59 9.62
C PRO A 173 8.30 -8.80 9.64
N CYS A 174 8.86 -9.01 10.84
CA CYS A 174 10.28 -9.32 11.02
C CYS A 174 10.53 -10.83 10.86
N GLY A 175 11.58 -11.19 10.13
CA GLY A 175 12.06 -12.57 10.03
C GLY A 175 12.97 -12.97 11.19
N ALA A 176 13.51 -14.19 11.14
CA ALA A 176 14.52 -14.62 12.10
C ALA A 176 15.78 -13.75 12.01
N ASN A 177 16.34 -13.35 13.15
CA ASN A 177 17.51 -12.47 13.26
C ASN A 177 17.32 -11.04 12.71
N MET A 178 16.07 -10.60 12.60
CA MET A 178 15.69 -9.25 12.21
C MET A 178 15.07 -8.54 13.41
N ILE A 179 15.50 -7.30 13.67
CA ILE A 179 15.00 -6.50 14.79
C ILE A 179 14.10 -5.36 14.34
N ALA A 180 14.18 -4.97 13.06
CA ALA A 180 13.26 -4.02 12.44
C ALA A 180 13.08 -4.34 10.96
N ASN A 181 11.87 -4.15 10.44
CA ASN A 181 11.53 -4.20 9.02
C ASN A 181 10.42 -3.17 8.81
N ALA A 182 10.64 -2.18 7.97
CA ALA A 182 9.68 -1.10 7.75
C ALA A 182 9.68 -0.66 6.30
N ALA A 183 8.49 -0.29 5.81
CA ALA A 183 8.37 0.58 4.65
C ALA A 183 8.31 2.03 5.16
N VAL A 184 9.09 2.91 4.56
CA VAL A 184 9.15 4.34 4.88
C VAL A 184 8.80 5.14 3.65
N LEU A 185 7.86 6.08 3.78
CA LEU A 185 7.49 7.03 2.74
C LEU A 185 8.18 8.35 3.03
N VAL A 186 9.06 8.79 2.14
CA VAL A 186 9.86 10.01 2.29
C VAL A 186 9.64 10.94 1.10
N GLY A 187 9.78 12.25 1.32
CA GLY A 187 9.81 13.21 0.23
C GLY A 187 11.01 12.95 -0.69
N THR A 188 10.82 13.13 -1.99
CA THR A 188 11.90 13.04 -3.01
C THR A 188 13.08 13.99 -2.77
N SER A 189 12.88 15.06 -2.00
CA SER A 189 13.93 15.99 -1.59
C SER A 189 14.54 15.69 -0.21
N GLU A 190 14.05 14.66 0.48
CA GLU A 190 14.37 14.36 1.89
C GLU A 190 15.31 13.14 2.04
N ASP A 191 15.88 12.63 0.93
CA ASP A 191 16.76 11.44 0.93
C ASP A 191 17.93 11.55 1.93
N ALA A 192 18.53 12.74 2.07
CA ALA A 192 19.63 12.97 3.02
C ALA A 192 19.23 12.76 4.49
N GLY A 193 17.95 12.98 4.83
CA GLY A 193 17.43 12.71 6.17
C GLY A 193 17.36 11.22 6.46
N LEU A 194 16.94 10.41 5.48
CA LEU A 194 16.94 8.96 5.61
C LEU A 194 18.36 8.41 5.77
N ASP A 195 19.31 8.89 4.97
CA ASP A 195 20.72 8.47 5.07
C ASP A 195 21.31 8.77 6.46
N ALA A 196 21.02 9.95 7.02
CA ALA A 196 21.43 10.31 8.37
C ALA A 196 20.82 9.39 9.43
N ALA A 197 19.51 9.11 9.34
CA ALA A 197 18.84 8.20 10.25
C ALA A 197 19.42 6.77 10.19
N LEU A 198 19.78 6.29 8.99
CA LEU A 198 20.43 4.99 8.82
C LEU A 198 21.84 4.98 9.40
N SER A 199 22.60 6.07 9.25
CA SER A 199 23.91 6.23 9.90
C SER A 199 23.80 6.22 11.43
N ASP A 200 22.77 6.88 12.00
CA ASP A 200 22.52 6.89 13.43
C ASP A 200 22.11 5.51 13.96
N ILE A 201 21.38 4.73 13.16
CA ILE A 201 21.05 3.33 13.48
C ILE A 201 22.31 2.46 13.44
N ASP A 202 23.15 2.62 12.43
CA ASP A 202 24.41 1.87 12.32
C ASP A 202 25.32 2.14 13.53
N ALA A 203 25.42 3.39 13.98
CA ALA A 203 26.23 3.80 15.13
C ALA A 203 25.83 3.13 16.46
N ILE A 204 24.63 2.57 16.57
CA ILE A 204 24.23 1.77 17.75
C ILE A 204 25.12 0.53 17.87
N TRP A 205 25.37 -0.16 16.75
CA TRP A 205 26.24 -1.32 16.68
C TRP A 205 26.74 -1.61 15.26
N THR A 206 27.74 -0.85 14.82
CA THR A 206 28.31 -0.90 13.47
C THR A 206 28.78 -2.29 13.05
N GLU A 207 29.37 -3.08 13.95
CA GLU A 207 29.92 -4.40 13.59
C GLU A 207 28.87 -5.52 13.58
N GLY A 208 27.68 -5.30 14.16
CA GLY A 208 26.69 -6.35 14.35
C GLY A 208 25.34 -6.10 13.70
N PHE A 209 25.00 -4.86 13.35
CA PHE A 209 23.82 -4.59 12.54
C PHE A 209 24.08 -4.86 11.06
N ARG A 210 23.04 -5.38 10.40
CA ARG A 210 22.99 -5.60 8.96
C ARG A 210 21.82 -4.82 8.42
N ILE A 211 22.10 -3.56 8.08
CA ILE A 211 21.10 -2.65 7.54
C ILE A 211 21.02 -2.88 6.02
N ARG A 212 19.79 -3.08 5.54
CA ARG A 212 19.50 -3.13 4.11
C ARG A 212 18.42 -2.12 3.79
N GLN A 213 18.70 -1.27 2.83
CA GLN A 213 17.76 -0.34 2.20
C GLN A 213 17.45 -0.85 0.79
N VAL A 214 16.16 -0.86 0.41
CA VAL A 214 15.68 -1.16 -0.94
C VAL A 214 14.82 0.00 -1.39
N GLY A 215 15.07 0.52 -2.60
CA GLY A 215 14.39 1.68 -3.17
C GLY A 215 15.38 2.65 -3.82
N PRO A 216 14.91 3.83 -4.26
CA PRO A 216 13.53 4.32 -4.15
C PRO A 216 12.55 3.51 -5.01
N GLY A 217 11.31 3.38 -4.55
CA GLY A 217 10.24 2.69 -5.27
C GLY A 217 8.90 3.43 -5.19
N PRO A 218 7.90 2.99 -5.97
CA PRO A 218 6.53 3.46 -5.81
C PRO A 218 5.96 3.06 -4.43
N ALA A 219 4.93 3.77 -3.98
CA ALA A 219 4.33 3.61 -2.66
C ALA A 219 3.46 2.34 -2.50
N VAL A 220 3.98 1.16 -2.85
CA VAL A 220 3.27 -0.13 -2.86
C VAL A 220 2.78 -0.53 -1.47
N SER A 221 3.52 -0.23 -0.41
CA SER A 221 3.12 -0.57 0.95
C SER A 221 2.14 0.44 1.56
N PHE A 222 1.95 1.61 0.93
CA PHE A 222 1.09 2.70 1.44
C PHE A 222 -0.19 2.91 0.62
N ALA A 223 -0.18 2.51 -0.66
CA ALA A 223 -1.29 2.75 -1.58
C ALA A 223 -1.26 1.76 -2.75
N THR A 224 -1.64 0.51 -2.49
CA THR A 224 -1.91 -0.46 -3.54
C THR A 224 -3.39 -0.43 -3.93
N LEU A 225 -3.66 -0.29 -5.22
CA LEU A 225 -5.00 -0.33 -5.80
C LEU A 225 -5.50 -1.78 -5.93
N GLN A 226 -6.78 -1.98 -5.65
CA GLN A 226 -7.49 -3.24 -5.85
C GLN A 226 -8.79 -2.99 -6.59
N LEU A 227 -9.10 -3.87 -7.54
CA LEU A 227 -10.30 -3.82 -8.36
C LEU A 227 -11.42 -4.61 -7.68
N HIS A 228 -12.57 -3.98 -7.51
CA HIS A 228 -13.80 -4.62 -7.08
C HIS A 228 -14.90 -4.42 -8.12
N GLN A 229 -15.65 -5.49 -8.42
CA GLN A 229 -16.74 -5.45 -9.39
C GLN A 229 -18.08 -5.42 -8.66
N VAL A 230 -18.88 -4.39 -8.91
CA VAL A 230 -20.20 -4.22 -8.31
C VAL A 230 -21.26 -4.71 -9.30
N SER A 231 -22.06 -5.69 -8.86
CA SER A 231 -23.18 -6.21 -9.64
C SER A 231 -24.32 -5.20 -9.74
N ALA A 232 -25.23 -5.40 -10.71
CA ALA A 232 -26.46 -4.61 -10.80
C ALA A 232 -27.30 -4.64 -9.50
N SER A 233 -27.34 -5.78 -8.80
CA SER A 233 -28.00 -5.88 -7.49
C SER A 233 -27.29 -5.04 -6.42
N GLY A 234 -25.96 -4.97 -6.43
CA GLY A 234 -25.20 -4.09 -5.55
C GLY A 234 -25.46 -2.61 -5.82
N VAL A 235 -25.60 -2.23 -7.09
CA VAL A 235 -26.01 -0.87 -7.49
C VAL A 235 -27.42 -0.53 -6.99
N ALA A 236 -28.38 -1.43 -7.19
CA ALA A 236 -29.74 -1.26 -6.69
C ALA A 236 -29.78 -1.08 -5.16
N ALA A 237 -29.07 -1.93 -4.43
CA ALA A 237 -28.96 -1.84 -2.97
C ALA A 237 -28.30 -0.54 -2.50
N ALA A 238 -27.34 0.00 -3.27
CA ALA A 238 -26.72 1.28 -2.96
C ALA A 238 -27.72 2.45 -3.09
N PHE A 239 -28.51 2.49 -4.17
CA PHE A 239 -29.57 3.48 -4.35
C PHE A 239 -30.66 3.38 -3.28
N GLU A 240 -31.10 2.16 -2.96
CA GLU A 240 -32.07 1.89 -1.89
C GLU A 240 -31.57 2.40 -0.53
N ARG A 241 -30.31 2.09 -0.18
CA ARG A 241 -29.70 2.54 1.08
C ARG A 241 -29.64 4.07 1.19
N LEU A 242 -29.45 4.77 0.08
CA LEU A 242 -29.44 6.23 0.05
C LEU A 242 -30.86 6.83 -0.01
N GLY A 243 -31.88 6.03 -0.30
CA GLY A 243 -33.24 6.51 -0.52
C GLY A 243 -33.38 7.34 -1.81
N VAL A 244 -32.53 7.11 -2.81
CA VAL A 244 -32.53 7.84 -4.10
C VAL A 244 -33.01 6.93 -5.22
N LYS A 245 -33.86 7.43 -6.11
CA LYS A 245 -34.33 6.68 -7.30
C LYS A 245 -33.19 6.51 -8.31
N ALA A 246 -33.02 5.30 -8.86
CA ALA A 246 -32.05 5.04 -9.91
C ALA A 246 -32.59 5.42 -11.32
N PRO A 247 -31.73 5.94 -12.23
CA PRO A 247 -30.43 6.55 -11.93
C PRO A 247 -30.63 7.89 -11.22
N GLY A 248 -29.94 8.09 -10.10
CA GLY A 248 -29.98 9.35 -9.35
C GLY A 248 -29.08 10.40 -10.00
N THR A 249 -29.38 11.68 -9.79
CA THR A 249 -28.44 12.75 -10.16
C THR A 249 -27.25 12.78 -9.19
N PRO A 250 -26.04 13.19 -9.62
CA PRO A 250 -24.90 13.32 -8.73
C PRO A 250 -25.18 14.18 -7.49
N ASP A 251 -25.90 15.29 -7.67
CA ASP A 251 -26.27 16.18 -6.56
C ASP A 251 -27.28 15.54 -5.61
N GLY A 252 -28.29 14.84 -6.15
CA GLY A 252 -29.25 14.10 -5.31
C GLY A 252 -28.58 13.00 -4.48
N VAL A 253 -27.57 12.32 -5.03
CA VAL A 253 -26.76 11.33 -4.29
C VAL A 253 -25.92 12.00 -3.19
N ARG A 254 -25.30 13.17 -3.47
CA ARG A 254 -24.50 13.92 -2.48
C ARG A 254 -25.37 14.46 -1.34
N GLU A 255 -26.54 15.01 -1.65
CA GLU A 255 -27.50 15.51 -0.67
C GLU A 255 -28.02 14.39 0.22
N ALA A 256 -28.44 13.26 -0.36
CA ALA A 256 -28.88 12.10 0.40
C ALA A 256 -27.79 11.56 1.33
N ARG A 257 -26.55 11.47 0.83
CA ARG A 257 -25.38 11.10 1.64
C ARG A 257 -25.21 12.04 2.83
N GLN A 258 -25.21 13.36 2.60
CA GLN A 258 -25.04 14.35 3.68
C GLN A 258 -26.18 14.28 4.71
N ALA A 259 -27.43 14.12 4.26
CA ALA A 259 -28.57 14.00 5.14
C ALA A 259 -28.48 12.75 6.04
N LEU A 260 -28.03 11.62 5.50
CA LEU A 260 -27.84 10.39 6.26
C LEU A 260 -26.68 10.48 7.25
N LEU A 261 -25.56 11.11 6.87
CA LEU A 261 -24.38 11.28 7.74
C LEU A 261 -24.61 12.20 8.94
N ARG A 262 -25.65 13.04 8.92
CA ARG A 262 -26.03 13.89 10.07
C ARG A 262 -26.79 13.13 11.16
N LYS A 263 -27.20 11.88 10.92
CA LYS A 263 -27.94 11.09 11.91
C LYS A 263 -26.96 10.51 12.95
N PRO A 264 -27.26 10.62 14.26
CA PRO A 264 -26.33 10.29 15.34
C PRO A 264 -25.87 8.82 15.40
N ASP A 265 -26.61 7.87 14.80
CA ASP A 265 -26.28 6.44 14.80
C ASP A 265 -26.12 5.86 13.39
N CYS A 266 -25.67 6.69 12.43
CA CYS A 266 -25.51 6.23 11.07
C CYS A 266 -24.25 5.36 10.89
N ASP A 267 -24.36 4.33 10.05
CA ASP A 267 -23.18 3.62 9.55
C ASP A 267 -22.52 4.47 8.45
N ALA A 268 -21.64 5.38 8.88
CA ALA A 268 -21.00 6.33 7.99
C ALA A 268 -20.19 5.67 6.86
N ALA A 269 -19.55 4.53 7.15
CA ALA A 269 -18.76 3.79 6.16
C ALA A 269 -19.68 3.19 5.08
N ALA A 270 -20.77 2.53 5.49
CA ALA A 270 -21.75 1.96 4.58
C ALA A 270 -22.44 3.02 3.71
N ILE A 271 -22.75 4.19 4.28
CA ILE A 271 -23.36 5.31 3.55
C ILE A 271 -22.39 5.88 2.50
N ARG A 272 -21.13 6.11 2.87
CA ARG A 272 -20.10 6.59 1.92
C ARG A 272 -19.86 5.60 0.80
N HIS A 273 -19.79 4.31 1.13
CA HIS A 273 -19.62 3.24 0.14
C HIS A 273 -20.80 3.18 -0.84
N ALA A 274 -22.04 3.24 -0.34
CA ALA A 274 -23.23 3.27 -1.19
C ALA A 274 -23.26 4.52 -2.10
N ALA A 275 -22.91 5.69 -1.57
CA ALA A 275 -22.80 6.91 -2.38
C ALA A 275 -21.75 6.78 -3.49
N ARG A 276 -20.60 6.15 -3.21
CA ARG A 276 -19.57 5.88 -4.22
C ARG A 276 -20.10 5.00 -5.34
N ILE A 277 -20.81 3.90 -5.01
CA ILE A 277 -21.43 3.02 -6.00
C ILE A 277 -22.46 3.77 -6.85
N ALA A 278 -23.34 4.55 -6.22
CA ALA A 278 -24.40 5.27 -6.91
C ALA A 278 -23.85 6.36 -7.86
N LEU A 279 -22.81 7.09 -7.44
CA LEU A 279 -22.13 8.08 -8.28
C LEU A 279 -21.42 7.43 -9.46
N ALA A 280 -20.73 6.31 -9.24
CA ALA A 280 -20.10 5.55 -10.31
C ALA A 280 -21.15 5.05 -11.32
N ALA A 281 -22.29 4.52 -10.85
CA ALA A 281 -23.37 4.06 -11.71
C ALA A 281 -23.97 5.17 -12.58
N GLY A 282 -24.02 6.40 -12.09
CA GLY A 282 -24.43 7.56 -12.87
C GLY A 282 -23.40 8.03 -13.90
N SER A 283 -22.15 7.56 -13.80
CA SER A 283 -21.00 7.99 -14.62
C SER A 283 -20.56 6.95 -15.65
N THR A 284 -21.05 5.71 -15.57
CA THR A 284 -20.77 4.65 -16.54
C THR A 284 -21.69 4.72 -17.74
N ALA A 285 -21.14 4.60 -18.96
CA ALA A 285 -21.94 4.44 -20.18
C ALA A 285 -22.36 2.98 -20.41
N SER A 286 -21.69 2.00 -19.78
CA SER A 286 -21.96 0.58 -19.99
C SER A 286 -23.05 0.02 -19.08
N SER A 287 -23.82 -0.93 -19.61
CA SER A 287 -24.85 -1.69 -18.87
C SER A 287 -24.27 -2.88 -18.06
N GLY A 288 -22.96 -2.87 -17.81
CA GLY A 288 -22.21 -3.96 -17.20
C GLY A 288 -22.02 -3.81 -15.68
N PRO A 289 -21.30 -4.75 -15.04
CA PRO A 289 -20.83 -4.55 -13.68
C PRO A 289 -19.91 -3.32 -13.61
N ILE A 290 -20.04 -2.55 -12.53
CA ILE A 290 -19.25 -1.34 -12.31
C ILE A 290 -17.94 -1.73 -11.67
N ALA A 291 -16.84 -1.27 -12.26
CA ALA A 291 -15.51 -1.45 -11.76
C ALA A 291 -15.14 -0.31 -10.79
N LEU A 292 -14.99 -0.62 -9.51
CA LEU A 292 -14.51 0.31 -8.49
C LEU A 292 -13.09 -0.06 -8.05
N ILE A 293 -12.34 0.95 -7.64
CA ILE A 293 -11.00 0.79 -7.09
C ILE A 293 -11.04 1.09 -5.60
N ASP A 294 -10.48 0.16 -4.82
CA ASP A 294 -10.19 0.34 -3.41
C ASP A 294 -8.67 0.47 -3.20
N THR A 295 -8.30 1.11 -2.11
CA THR A 295 -6.92 1.27 -1.69
C THR A 295 -6.61 0.33 -0.55
N TRP A 296 -5.44 -0.28 -0.60
CA TRP A 296 -4.90 -1.08 0.47
C TRP A 296 -3.53 -0.55 0.86
N SER A 297 -3.31 -0.43 2.17
CA SER A 297 -2.01 -0.16 2.77
C SER A 297 -1.62 -1.39 3.58
N GLU A 298 -0.33 -1.70 3.62
CA GLU A 298 0.18 -2.68 4.58
C GLU A 298 -0.16 -2.20 6.00
N GLY A 299 -0.65 -3.13 6.83
CA GLY A 299 -1.05 -2.85 8.22
C GLY A 299 -2.45 -2.25 8.42
N VAL A 300 -3.08 -1.64 7.41
CA VAL A 300 -4.43 -1.04 7.54
C VAL A 300 -5.22 -1.18 6.23
N SER A 301 -6.39 -1.83 6.28
CA SER A 301 -7.36 -1.75 5.19
C SER A 301 -8.03 -0.37 5.21
N VAL A 302 -7.46 0.60 4.51
CA VAL A 302 -8.05 1.94 4.38
C VAL A 302 -9.11 1.88 3.29
N THR A 303 -10.38 1.70 3.66
CA THR A 303 -11.46 2.15 2.77
C THR A 303 -11.22 3.63 2.55
N PRO A 304 -11.03 4.12 1.30
CA PRO A 304 -10.75 5.54 1.08
C PRO A 304 -11.97 6.36 1.50
N GLY A 305 -11.98 6.75 2.77
CA GLY A 305 -12.70 7.92 3.20
C GLY A 305 -12.01 9.07 2.51
N LEU A 306 -12.72 9.72 1.59
CA LEU A 306 -12.46 11.10 1.24
C LEU A 306 -12.55 11.91 2.53
N GLU A 307 -11.47 11.91 3.32
CA GLU A 307 -11.28 12.87 4.39
C GLU A 307 -11.09 14.22 3.72
N ALA A 308 -11.94 15.14 4.19
CA ALA A 308 -12.12 16.52 3.78
C ALA A 308 -10.92 17.14 3.05
N VAL A 309 -11.13 17.44 1.77
CA VAL A 309 -10.61 18.71 1.23
C VAL A 309 -11.43 19.79 1.93
N ALA A 310 -10.83 20.43 2.92
CA ALA A 310 -11.25 21.75 3.40
C ALA A 310 -10.83 22.82 2.38
#